data_AF-A0A2N1VV63-F1
#
_entry.id   AF-A0A2N1VV63-F1
#
_cell.length_a   1.000
_cell.length_b   1.000
_cell.length_c   1.000
_cell.angle_alpha   90.00
_cell.angle_beta   90.00
_cell.angle_gamma   90.00
#
_symmetry.space_group_name_H-M   'P 1'
#
loop_
_entity.id
_entity.type
_entity.pdbx_description
1 polymer ?
#
loop_
_entity_poly.entity_id
_entity_poly.type
_entity_poly.pdbx_seq_one_letter_code
_entity_poly.pdbx_strand_id
1 'polypeptide(L)'
;MHKSIDDPDIPRLLIPPEDGSIKRFLPHFKGKYSLKDTFAALNHQNYKLWFWGQMVSLFGSWMQATALAYFIYELTHSPAFLGYVGFASGIPAWIFTFYAGAVADRFERRKILIFTQSGMM
;
A
#
# COMPACT_ATOMS: atom_id res chain seq x y z
N MET A 1 -50.96 -1.70 6.09
CA MET A 1 -50.19 -2.59 6.99
C MET A 1 -49.39 -1.74 7.96
N HIS A 2 -50.08 -1.23 8.98
CA HIS A 2 -49.54 -0.28 9.96
C HIS A 2 -49.37 -1.07 11.26
N LYS A 3 -48.18 -1.61 11.55
CA LYS A 3 -47.91 -2.22 12.85
C LYS A 3 -47.68 -1.09 13.86
N SER A 4 -48.55 -1.01 14.86
CA SER A 4 -48.46 -0.06 15.98
C SER A 4 -47.26 -0.42 16.85
N ILE A 5 -46.69 0.58 17.51
CA ILE A 5 -45.51 0.48 18.39
C ILE A 5 -45.79 -0.44 19.62
N ASP A 6 -47.06 -0.76 19.87
CA ASP A 6 -47.51 -1.59 21.00
C ASP A 6 -47.56 -3.11 20.73
N ASP A 7 -47.02 -3.58 19.60
CA ASP A 7 -46.96 -5.02 19.26
C ASP A 7 -45.98 -5.77 20.21
N PRO A 8 -46.46 -6.70 21.06
CA PRO A 8 -45.65 -7.35 22.09
C PRO A 8 -44.54 -8.26 21.55
N ASP A 9 -44.56 -8.60 20.25
CA ASP A 9 -43.56 -9.44 19.60
C ASP A 9 -42.35 -8.66 19.08
N ILE A 10 -42.32 -7.32 19.18
CA ILE A 10 -41.14 -6.54 18.76
C ILE A 10 -40.04 -6.70 19.83
N PRO A 11 -38.88 -7.31 19.51
CA PRO A 11 -37.78 -7.41 20.45
C PRO A 11 -37.35 -6.00 20.89
N ARG A 12 -37.30 -5.75 22.21
CA ARG A 12 -36.90 -4.44 22.79
C ARG A 12 -35.56 -3.90 22.26
N LEU A 13 -34.73 -4.74 21.64
CA LEU A 13 -33.47 -4.39 20.98
C LEU A 13 -33.64 -3.54 19.70
N LEU A 14 -34.79 -3.64 19.02
CA LEU A 14 -35.11 -2.87 17.81
C LEU A 14 -35.74 -1.51 18.12
N ILE A 15 -36.11 -1.26 19.38
CA ILE A 15 -36.62 0.03 19.83
C ILE A 15 -35.40 0.89 20.20
N PRO A 16 -35.08 1.94 19.42
CA PRO A 16 -33.99 2.84 19.76
C PRO A 16 -34.25 3.45 21.15
N PRO A 17 -33.28 3.41 22.10
CA PRO A 17 -33.50 3.98 23.42
C PRO A 17 -33.77 5.49 23.30
N GLU A 18 -34.93 5.93 23.79
CA GLU A 18 -35.43 7.31 23.65
C GLU A 18 -34.63 8.34 24.47
N ASP A 19 -33.77 7.87 25.37
CA ASP A 19 -32.91 8.66 26.27
C ASP A 19 -31.71 9.31 25.55
N GLY A 20 -31.62 9.19 24.23
CA GLY A 20 -30.52 9.72 23.44
C GLY A 20 -29.20 8.98 23.64
N SER A 21 -29.19 7.83 24.34
CA SER A 21 -28.00 6.97 24.52
C SER A 21 -27.37 6.56 23.18
N ILE A 22 -28.14 6.52 22.09
CA ILE A 22 -27.62 6.29 20.74
C ILE A 22 -26.55 7.32 20.36
N LYS A 23 -26.74 8.60 20.73
CA LYS A 23 -25.76 9.66 20.45
C LYS A 23 -24.44 9.46 21.21
N ARG A 24 -24.45 8.67 22.29
CA ARG A 24 -23.26 8.29 23.07
C ARG A 24 -22.46 7.17 22.40
N PHE A 25 -23.14 6.30 21.66
CA PHE A 25 -22.53 5.22 20.88
C PHE A 25 -22.19 5.62 19.45
N LEU A 26 -22.73 6.74 18.96
CA LEU A 26 -22.33 7.30 17.68
C LEU A 26 -20.94 7.96 17.82
N PRO A 27 -19.90 7.46 17.12
CA PRO A 27 -18.61 8.12 17.09
C PRO A 27 -18.76 9.54 16.55
N HIS A 28 -18.30 10.52 17.31
CA HIS A 28 -18.29 11.92 16.91
C HIS A 28 -17.21 12.13 15.82
N PHE A 29 -17.50 11.75 14.58
CA PHE A 29 -16.67 12.06 13.42
C PHE A 29 -16.78 13.56 13.07
N LYS A 30 -16.27 14.43 13.95
CA LYS A 30 -16.00 15.84 13.62
C LYS A 30 -14.56 15.98 13.15
N GLY A 31 -14.28 15.51 11.93
CA GLY A 31 -13.00 15.71 11.26
C GLY A 31 -13.09 16.90 10.29
N LYS A 32 -12.59 18.07 10.70
CA LYS A 32 -12.16 19.09 9.72
C LYS A 32 -10.81 18.61 9.18
N TYR A 33 -10.80 17.90 8.05
CA TYR A 33 -9.55 17.54 7.40
C TYR A 33 -8.89 18.80 6.84
N SER A 34 -7.90 19.33 7.55
CA SER A 34 -7.06 20.41 7.05
C SER A 34 -5.97 19.82 6.16
N LEU A 35 -5.65 20.48 5.03
CA LEU A 35 -4.50 20.08 4.19
C LEU A 35 -3.18 20.04 4.99
N LYS A 36 -3.11 20.77 6.11
CA LYS A 36 -1.98 20.73 7.05
C LYS A 36 -1.88 19.40 7.81
N ASP A 37 -3.01 18.72 8.07
CA ASP A 37 -3.04 17.41 8.73
C ASP A 37 -2.73 16.27 7.74
N THR A 38 -3.07 16.44 6.45
CA THR A 38 -2.74 15.48 5.39
C THR A 38 -1.22 15.30 5.23
N PHE A 39 -0.44 16.37 5.43
CA PHE A 39 1.03 16.33 5.37
C PHE A 39 1.70 16.25 6.76
N ALA A 40 0.95 15.91 7.82
CA ALA A 40 1.50 15.78 9.17
C ALA A 40 2.67 14.77 9.23
N ALA A 41 2.65 13.72 8.41
CA ALA A 41 3.74 12.75 8.30
C ALA A 41 5.08 13.38 7.85
N LEU A 42 5.04 14.38 6.96
CA LEU A 42 6.24 15.11 6.50
C LEU A 42 6.82 16.06 7.55
N ASN A 43 6.13 16.27 8.68
CA ASN A 43 6.62 17.11 9.76
C ASN A 43 7.69 16.39 10.61
N HIS A 44 7.77 15.06 10.55
CA HIS A 44 8.82 14.29 11.21
C HIS A 44 10.11 14.30 10.40
N GLN A 45 11.21 14.76 11.01
CA GLN A 45 12.52 14.92 10.37
C GLN A 45 13.06 13.62 9.76
N ASN A 46 12.98 12.50 10.51
CA ASN A 46 13.42 11.19 10.02
C ASN A 46 12.60 10.73 8.80
N TYR A 47 11.28 10.94 8.82
CA TYR A 47 10.42 10.60 7.70
C TYR A 47 10.69 11.47 6.48
N LYS A 48 10.94 12.77 6.67
CA LYS A 48 11.28 13.71 5.60
C LYS A 48 12.58 13.32 4.88
N LEU A 49 13.63 12.95 5.63
CA LEU A 49 14.91 12.51 5.07
C LEU A 49 14.75 11.20 4.29
N TRP A 50 14.05 10.22 4.86
CA TRP A 50 13.74 8.96 4.19
C TRP A 50 12.89 9.18 2.93
N PHE A 51 11.88 10.05 3.00
CA PHE A 51 10.99 10.34 1.86
C PHE A 51 11.75 10.92 0.67
N TRP A 52 12.59 11.93 0.90
CA TRP A 52 13.41 12.51 -0.18
C TRP A 52 14.46 11.53 -0.71
N GLY A 53 15.10 10.76 0.16
CA GLY A 53 16.03 9.70 -0.26
C GLY A 53 15.33 8.64 -1.11
N GLN A 54 14.13 8.22 -0.72
CA GLN A 54 13.32 7.27 -1.46
C GLN A 54 12.87 7.83 -2.81
N MET A 55 12.49 9.12 -2.87
CA MET A 55 12.14 9.78 -4.12
C MET A 55 13.30 9.75 -5.10
N VAL A 56 14.49 10.18 -4.68
CA VAL A 56 15.68 10.21 -5.53
C VAL A 56 16.07 8.79 -5.98
N SER A 57 16.01 7.81 -5.07
CA SER A 57 16.33 6.42 -5.39
C SER A 57 15.36 5.82 -6.41
N LEU A 58 14.07 6.14 -6.28
CA LEU A 58 13.06 5.71 -7.24
C LEU A 58 13.31 6.34 -8.62
N PHE A 59 13.57 7.65 -8.65
CA PHE A 59 13.93 8.33 -9.90
C PHE A 59 15.18 7.74 -10.56
N GLY A 60 16.23 7.46 -9.78
CA GLY A 60 17.44 6.80 -10.27
C GLY A 60 17.15 5.42 -10.86
N SER A 61 16.30 4.64 -10.21
CA SER A 61 15.89 3.31 -10.67
C SER A 61 15.14 3.36 -12.01
N TRP A 62 14.21 4.30 -12.17
CA TRP A 62 13.48 4.48 -13.44
C TRP A 62 14.38 4.98 -14.57
N MET A 63 15.32 5.87 -14.23
CA MET A 63 16.31 6.36 -15.19
C MET A 63 17.25 5.23 -15.63
N GLN A 64 17.71 4.40 -14.70
CA GLN A 64 18.52 3.22 -15.00
C GLN A 64 17.78 2.24 -15.89
N ALA A 65 16.50 1.95 -15.60
CA ALA A 65 15.67 1.06 -16.42
C ALA A 65 15.51 1.59 -17.86
N THR A 66 15.26 2.91 -18.00
CA THR A 66 15.13 3.57 -19.31
C THR A 66 16.46 3.57 -20.07
N ALA A 67 17.57 3.90 -19.39
CA ALA A 67 18.89 3.92 -19.98
C ALA A 67 19.34 2.52 -20.44
N LEU A 68 19.08 1.49 -19.64
CA LEU A 68 19.35 0.09 -19.99
C LEU A 68 18.53 -0.30 -21.23
N ALA A 69 17.25 0.04 -21.28
CA ALA A 69 16.41 -0.24 -22.43
C ALA A 69 16.91 0.46 -23.70
N TYR A 70 17.31 1.72 -23.59
CA TYR A 70 17.90 2.48 -24.69
C TYR A 70 19.23 1.88 -25.17
N PHE A 71 20.10 1.46 -24.24
CA PHE A 71 21.38 0.84 -24.56
C PHE A 71 21.23 -0.48 -25.32
N ILE A 72 20.28 -1.34 -24.91
CA ILE A 72 19.97 -2.58 -25.64
C ILE A 72 19.47 -2.27 -27.06
N TYR A 73 18.65 -1.23 -27.19
CA TYR A 73 18.13 -0.79 -28.49
C TYR A 73 19.25 -0.28 -29.41
N GLU A 74 20.21 0.50 -28.89
CA GLU A 74 21.39 0.93 -29.64
C GLU A 74 22.23 -0.26 -30.12
N LEU A 75 22.48 -1.24 -29.25
CA LEU A 75 23.28 -2.42 -29.57
C LEU A 75 22.62 -3.35 -30.59
N THR A 76 21.30 -3.45 -30.56
CA THR A 76 20.59 -4.50 -31.32
C THR A 76 19.85 -3.95 -32.54
N HIS A 77 19.60 -2.64 -32.61
CA HIS A 77 18.81 -1.93 -33.63
C HIS A 77 17.44 -2.56 -33.93
N SER A 78 16.94 -3.43 -33.04
CA SER A 78 15.73 -4.20 -33.22
C SER A 78 14.90 -4.18 -31.93
N PRO A 79 13.66 -3.66 -31.98
CA PRO A 79 12.78 -3.57 -30.81
C PRO A 79 12.31 -4.95 -30.29
N ALA A 80 12.46 -6.02 -31.08
CA ALA A 80 12.09 -7.38 -30.66
C ALA A 80 12.99 -7.92 -29.53
N PHE A 81 14.29 -7.61 -29.55
CA PHE A 81 15.23 -8.05 -28.52
C PHE A 81 14.98 -7.38 -27.17
N LEU A 82 14.49 -6.14 -27.19
CA LEU A 82 14.07 -5.42 -25.98
C LEU A 82 12.92 -6.18 -25.27
N GLY A 83 11.98 -6.70 -26.05
CA GLY A 83 10.91 -7.56 -25.56
C GLY A 83 11.46 -8.83 -24.93
N TYR A 84 12.34 -9.57 -25.62
CA TYR A 84 12.92 -10.80 -25.09
C TYR A 84 13.71 -10.60 -23.79
N VAL A 85 14.50 -9.53 -23.68
CA VAL A 85 15.25 -9.23 -22.46
C VAL A 85 14.31 -8.85 -21.31
N GLY A 86 13.24 -8.09 -21.59
CA GLY A 86 12.19 -7.79 -20.62
C GLY A 86 11.43 -9.03 -20.14
N PHE A 87 11.15 -9.98 -21.04
CA PHE A 87 10.56 -11.26 -20.66
C PHE A 87 11.52 -12.10 -19.81
N ALA A 88 12.80 -12.16 -20.19
CA ALA A 88 13.82 -12.92 -19.46
C ALA A 88 14.07 -12.36 -18.05
N SER A 89 14.04 -11.04 -17.88
CA SER A 89 14.22 -10.39 -16.57
C SER A 89 13.02 -10.59 -15.62
N GLY A 90 11.84 -10.92 -16.15
CA GLY A 90 10.66 -11.28 -15.36
C GLY A 90 10.71 -12.70 -14.78
N ILE A 91 11.44 -13.63 -15.41
CA ILE A 91 11.50 -15.04 -15.01
C ILE A 91 11.97 -15.21 -13.54
N PRO A 92 13.07 -14.56 -13.10
CA PRO A 92 13.49 -14.63 -11.70
C PRO A 92 12.39 -14.14 -10.76
N ALA A 93 11.75 -13.01 -11.08
CA ALA A 93 10.69 -12.46 -10.25
C ALA A 93 9.56 -13.46 -10.08
N TRP A 94 9.14 -14.13 -11.15
CA TRP A 94 8.04 -15.09 -11.10
C TRP A 94 8.38 -16.29 -10.21
N ILE A 95 9.58 -16.85 -10.36
CA ILE A 95 10.07 -17.97 -9.55
C ILE A 95 10.13 -17.56 -8.08
N PHE A 96 10.73 -16.40 -7.79
CA PHE A 96 10.87 -15.91 -6.42
C PHE A 96 9.54 -15.48 -5.82
N THR A 97 8.57 -14.96 -6.57
CA THR A 97 7.24 -14.58 -6.04
C THR A 97 6.50 -15.77 -5.46
N PHE A 98 6.51 -16.93 -6.14
CA PHE A 98 5.87 -18.15 -5.63
C PHE A 98 6.47 -18.59 -4.28
N TYR A 99 7.80 -18.49 -4.13
CA TYR A 99 8.48 -18.88 -2.90
C TYR A 99 8.39 -17.80 -1.81
N ALA A 100 8.50 -16.52 -2.20
CA ALA A 100 8.49 -15.38 -1.30
C ALA A 100 7.17 -15.24 -0.55
N GLY A 101 6.02 -15.61 -1.15
CA GLY A 101 4.74 -15.61 -0.45
C GLY A 101 4.72 -16.57 0.75
N ALA A 102 5.20 -17.80 0.55
CA ALA A 102 5.26 -18.80 1.62
C ALA A 102 6.25 -18.43 2.74
N VAL A 103 7.34 -17.74 2.40
CA VAL A 103 8.32 -17.22 3.37
C VAL A 103 7.77 -15.98 4.08
N ALA A 104 7.07 -15.09 3.39
CA ALA A 104 6.53 -13.85 3.96
C ALA A 104 5.54 -14.09 5.10
N ASP A 105 4.74 -15.17 5.01
CA ASP A 105 3.77 -15.52 6.04
C ASP A 105 4.40 -16.18 7.28
N ARG A 106 5.63 -16.67 7.18
CA ARG A 106 6.29 -17.45 8.24
C ARG A 106 7.35 -16.68 9.04
N PHE A 107 7.86 -15.57 8.52
CA PHE A 107 8.97 -14.84 9.14
C PHE A 107 8.56 -13.44 9.64
N GLU A 108 9.22 -12.99 10.71
CA GLU A 108 9.04 -11.64 11.24
C GLU A 108 9.37 -10.57 10.19
N ARG A 109 8.42 -9.67 9.92
CA ARG A 109 8.53 -8.61 8.89
C ARG A 109 9.84 -7.81 8.94
N ARG A 110 10.40 -7.59 10.13
CA ARG A 110 11.66 -6.87 10.33
C ARG A 110 12.88 -7.62 9.79
N LYS A 111 12.94 -8.94 9.96
CA LYS A 111 14.06 -9.77 9.46
C LYS A 111 14.02 -9.88 7.95
N ILE A 112 12.81 -10.03 7.38
CA ILE A 112 12.61 -10.03 5.93
C ILE A 112 13.11 -8.70 5.35
N LEU A 113 12.64 -7.56 5.87
CA LEU A 113 13.04 -6.23 5.40
C LEU A 113 14.57 -6.03 5.39
N ILE A 114 15.28 -6.45 6.44
CA ILE A 114 16.74 -6.32 6.48
C ILE A 114 17.38 -7.18 5.38
N PHE A 115 16.94 -8.43 5.23
CA PHE A 115 17.52 -9.36 4.27
C PHE A 115 17.30 -8.94 2.81
N THR A 116 16.08 -8.51 2.45
CA THR A 116 15.80 -8.03 1.09
C THR A 116 16.52 -6.73 0.78
N GLN A 117 16.61 -5.80 1.74
CA GLN A 117 17.30 -4.53 1.53
C GLN A 117 18.82 -4.73 1.39
N SER A 118 19.41 -5.67 2.14
CA SER A 118 20.84 -6.01 2.00
C SER A 118 21.16 -6.75 0.70
N GLY A 119 20.24 -7.54 0.15
CA GLY A 119 20.45 -8.22 -1.13
C GLY A 119 20.19 -7.35 -2.37
N MET A 120 19.56 -6.18 -2.19
CA MET A 120 19.23 -5.24 -3.27
C MET A 120 20.29 -4.14 -3.45
N MET A 121 21.09 -3.85 -2.41
CA MET A 121 22.27 -2.98 -2.50
C MET A 121 23.45 -3.69 -3.16
#